data_AF-A0A8X7QCF7-F1
#
_entry.id   AF-A0A8X7QCF7-F1
#
_cell.length_a   1.000
_cell.length_b   1.000
_cell.length_c   1.000
_cell.angle_alpha   90.00
_cell.angle_beta   90.00
_cell.angle_gamma   90.00
#
_symmetry.space_group_name_H-M   'P 1'
#
loop_
_entity.id
_entity.type
_entity.pdbx_description
1 polymer ?
#
loop_
_entity_poly.entity_id
_entity_poly.type
_entity_poly.pdbx_seq_one_letter_code
_entity_poly.pdbx_strand_id
1 'polypeptide(L)' 'MSAMAVSDDMINAGIEPSKETLENLRRRCLWELDYKKDVQVESLAKKFQIRMGS' A
#
# COMPACT_ATOMS: atom_id res chain seq x y z
N MET A 1 14.45 1.05 -6.41
CA MET A 1 13.65 0.41 -5.35
C MET A 1 12.22 0.83 -5.53
N SER A 2 11.29 -0.11 -5.73
CA SER A 2 9.86 0.20 -5.89
C SER A 2 9.24 0.46 -4.52
N ALA A 3 8.34 1.44 -4.42
CA ALA A 3 7.65 1.77 -3.17
C ALA A 3 6.91 0.56 -2.58
N MET A 4 6.41 -0.35 -3.43
CA MET A 4 5.78 -1.58 -2.96
C MET A 4 6.76 -2.59 -2.39
N ALA A 5 7.99 -2.68 -2.90
CA ALA A 5 8.97 -3.63 -2.36
C ALA A 5 9.24 -3.35 -0.87
N VAL A 6 9.33 -2.07 -0.49
CA VAL A 6 9.50 -1.65 0.91
C VAL A 6 8.29 -2.05 1.76
N SER A 7 7.08 -2.05 1.20
CA SER A 7 5.87 -2.44 1.95
C SER A 7 5.66 -3.95 2.03
N ASP A 8 6.00 -4.69 0.99
CA ASP A 8 6.06 -6.16 1.05
C ASP A 8 7.08 -6.60 2.10
N ASP A 9 8.24 -5.94 2.19
CA ASP A 9 9.23 -6.21 3.23
C ASP A 9 8.69 -5.91 4.64
N MET A 10 7.94 -4.81 4.82
CA MET A 10 7.29 -4.49 6.11
C MET A 10 6.23 -5.53 6.48
N ILE A 11 5.39 -5.93 5.53
CA ILE A 11 4.34 -6.95 5.76
C ILE A 11 4.97 -8.31 6.05
N ASN A 12 6.01 -8.69 5.32
CA ASN A 12 6.77 -9.92 5.54
C ASN A 12 7.51 -9.91 6.88
N ALA A 13 7.92 -8.73 7.37
CA ALA A 13 8.46 -8.54 8.71
C ALA A 13 7.38 -8.57 9.82
N GLY A 14 6.10 -8.77 9.47
CA GLY A 14 4.99 -8.77 10.43
C GLY A 14 4.59 -7.38 10.92
N ILE A 15 5.09 -6.31 10.28
CA ILE A 15 4.75 -4.94 10.60
C ILE A 15 3.42 -4.62 9.91
N GLU A 16 2.42 -4.29 10.71
CA GLU A 16 1.11 -3.89 10.20
C GLU A 16 1.20 -2.49 9.56
N PRO A 17 0.91 -2.34 8.25
CA PRO A 17 0.98 -1.04 7.60
C PRO A 17 -0.11 -0.13 8.14
N SER A 18 0.23 1.12 8.45
CA SER A 18 -0.74 2.11 8.91
C SER A 18 -1.54 2.68 7.73
N LYS A 19 -2.64 3.38 8.04
CA LYS A 19 -3.39 4.15 7.04
C LYS A 19 -2.51 5.12 6.25
N GLU A 20 -1.61 5.81 6.94
CA GLU A 20 -0.66 6.74 6.32
C GLU A 20 0.30 6.02 5.36
N THR A 21 0.79 4.83 5.75
CA THR A 21 1.63 3.99 4.88
C THR A 21 0.90 3.63 3.59
N LEU A 22 -0.36 3.20 3.69
CA LEU A 22 -1.18 2.84 2.54
C LEU A 22 -1.53 4.06 1.65
N GLU A 23 -1.80 5.23 2.23
CA GLU A 23 -2.04 6.47 1.45
C GLU A 23 -0.79 6.96 0.72
N ASN A 24 0.39 6.83 1.34
CA ASN A 24 1.67 7.15 0.70
C ASN A 24 2.00 6.17 -0.44
N LEU A 25 1.68 4.89 -0.26
CA LEU A 25 1.78 3.89 -1.32
C LEU A 25 0.84 4.21 -2.48
N ARG A 26 -0.44 4.51 -2.21
CA ARG A 26 -1.44 4.82 -3.24
C ARG A 26 -0.99 6.00 -4.10
N ARG A 27 -0.53 7.08 -3.45
CA ARG A 27 0.01 8.25 -4.15
C ARG A 27 1.20 7.90 -5.05
N ARG A 28 2.12 7.05 -4.59
CA ARG A 28 3.27 6.62 -5.40
C ARG A 28 2.89 5.70 -6.56
N CYS A 29 1.94 4.78 -6.36
CA CYS A 29 1.44 3.91 -7.43
C CYS A 29 0.78 4.72 -8.56
N LEU A 30 0.01 5.75 -8.21
CA LEU A 30 -0.60 6.66 -9.18
C LEU A 30 0.44 7.48 -9.96
N TRP A 31 1.51 7.92 -9.29
CA TRP A 31 2.62 8.63 -9.95
C TRP A 31 3.41 7.75 -10.92
N GLU A 32 3.61 6.47 -10.58
CA GLU A 32 4.24 5.49 -11.46
C GLU A 32 3.30 4.98 -12.56
N LEU A 33 2.04 5.45 -12.61
CA LEU A 33 0.96 4.93 -13.47
C LEU A 33 0.76 3.41 -13.32
N ASP A 34 1.09 2.88 -12.14
CA ASP A 34 1.04 1.46 -11.83
C ASP A 34 -0.29 1.10 -11.15
N TYR A 35 -1.35 1.07 -11.97
CA TYR A 35 -2.71 0.71 -11.53
C TYR A 35 -2.79 -0.70 -10.96
N LYS A 36 -1.89 -1.61 -11.33
CA LYS A 36 -1.83 -2.96 -10.76
C LYS A 36 -1.45 -2.92 -9.28
N LYS A 37 -0.49 -2.07 -8.93
CA LYS A 37 -0.10 -1.84 -7.54
C LYS A 37 -1.17 -1.10 -6.75
N ASP A 38 -1.90 -0.18 -7.38
CA ASP A 38 -3.03 0.53 -6.74
C ASP A 38 -4.11 -0.45 -6.23
N VAL A 39 -4.49 -1.44 -7.05
CA VAL A 39 -5.41 -2.52 -6.65
C VAL A 39 -4.86 -3.38 -5.51
N GLN A 40 -3.55 -3.60 -5.46
CA GLN A 40 -2.91 -4.33 -4.37
C GLN A 40 -2.94 -3.53 -3.06
N VAL A 41 -2.73 -2.21 -3.11
CA VAL A 41 -2.87 -1.32 -1.95
C VAL A 41 -4.30 -1.35 -1.41
N GLU A 42 -5.31 -1.35 -2.27
CA GLU A 42 -6.71 -1.48 -1.84
C GLU A 42 -7.00 -2.85 -1.21
N SER A 43 -6.42 -3.92 -1.75
CA SER A 43 -6.55 -5.28 -1.20
C SER A 43 -5.88 -5.37 0.19
N LEU A 44 -4.74 -4.73 0.36
CA LEU A 44 -4.04 -4.59 1.65
C LEU A 44 -4.90 -3.80 2.64
N ALA A 45 -5.46 -2.66 2.24
CA ALA A 45 -6.35 -1.88 3.08
C ALA A 45 -7.54 -2.71 3.58
N LYS A 46 -8.17 -3.51 2.70
CA LYS A 46 -9.24 -4.44 3.09
C LYS A 46 -8.78 -5.52 4.06
N LYS A 47 -7.60 -6.11 3.82
CA LYS A 47 -7.00 -7.15 4.67
C LYS A 47 -6.77 -6.66 6.10
N PHE A 48 -6.32 -5.41 6.25
CA PHE A 48 -6.07 -4.79 7.55
C PHE A 48 -7.28 -4.01 8.09
N GLN A 49 -8.45 -4.10 7.43
CA GLN A 49 -9.66 -3.35 7.77
C GLN A 49 -9.44 -1.82 7.85
N ILE A 50 -8.46 -1.32 7.11
CA ILE A 50 -8.11 0.10 7.06
C ILE A 50 -9.01 0.80 6.05
N ARG A 51 -9.76 1.79 6.54
CA ARG A 51 -10.60 2.63 5.68
C ARG A 51 -9.73 3.72 5.04
N MET A 52 -9.36 3.49 3.78
CA MET A 52 -8.70 4.48 2.94
C MET A 52 -9.66 5.67 2.75
N GLY A 53 -9.16 6.90 2.97
CA GLY A 53 -9.96 8.10 2.71
C GLY A 53 -10.33 8.19 1.22
N SER A 54 -11.55 8.69 0.96
CA SER A 54 -11.99 9.10 -0.38
C SER A 54 -11.08 10.20 -0.91
#